data_AF-A0A177PMP3-F1
#
_entry.id   AF-A0A177PMP3-F1
#
_cell.length_a   1.000
_cell.length_b   1.000
_cell.length_c   1.000
_cell.angle_alpha   90.00
_cell.angle_beta   90.00
_cell.angle_gamma   90.00
#
_symmetry.space_group_name_H-M   'P 1'
#
loop_
_entity.id
_entity.type
_entity.pdbx_description
1 polymer ?
#
loop_
_entity_poly.entity_id
_entity_poly.type
_entity_poly.pdbx_seq_one_letter_code
_entity_poly.pdbx_strand_id
1 'polypeptide(L)'
;MFLERLLALATGAIVALCLGLGLVMMALGPGRKIAEPAHIAEPTHIAETREAPLAEAASEPAPEPADPRPSARAPRLAARERIEQAIAATEEYRSFFQRMRQAFPTDYAAAIETFAQERSVGADTASVDFYLAESVRRLRQSRGVLAARAEPLVLARVFDLQLDVLRAISAENKKLCAAFLYGGVDQDFHSFAARRRALVAEMAVVGLEAIASGQAKQLERSAPSEEDFRALEKALAARGLRKPEIDSLLDGKTPDPPFDDKKTCALGQTYLEALRALPEPIRLRIYGLAVELMARS
;
A
#
# COMPACT_ATOMS: atom_id res chain seq x y z
N MET A 1 1.71 21.67 -23.69
CA MET A 1 0.64 20.75 -24.14
C MET A 1 0.96 19.25 -23.99
N PHE A 2 2.03 18.67 -24.57
CA PHE A 2 2.32 17.22 -24.40
C PHE A 2 2.72 16.87 -22.94
N LEU A 3 3.56 17.72 -22.33
CA LEU A 3 3.95 17.58 -20.93
C LEU A 3 2.78 17.84 -19.96
N GLU A 4 1.90 18.79 -20.29
CA GLU A 4 0.71 19.12 -19.49
C GLU A 4 -0.36 18.02 -19.55
N ARG A 5 -0.51 17.32 -20.69
CA ARG A 5 -1.37 16.14 -20.77
C ARG A 5 -0.78 14.93 -20.07
N LEU A 6 0.54 14.73 -20.12
CA LEU A 6 1.22 13.71 -19.30
C LEU A 6 1.12 14.03 -17.79
N LEU A 7 1.22 15.29 -17.40
CA LEU A 7 1.00 15.75 -16.02
C LEU A 7 -0.48 15.68 -15.61
N ALA A 8 -1.41 15.98 -16.51
CA ALA A 8 -2.85 15.83 -16.33
C ALA A 8 -3.30 14.36 -16.31
N LEU A 9 -2.60 13.46 -17.03
CA LEU A 9 -2.80 12.02 -16.98
C LEU A 9 -2.11 11.39 -15.77
N ALA A 10 -0.97 11.95 -15.32
CA ALA A 10 -0.34 11.59 -14.06
C ALA A 10 -1.17 12.06 -12.85
N THR A 11 -1.93 13.15 -13.00
CA THR A 11 -2.95 13.58 -12.01
C THR A 11 -4.31 12.92 -12.24
N GLY A 12 -4.59 12.45 -13.46
CA GLY A 12 -5.86 11.84 -13.85
C GLY A 12 -5.98 10.36 -13.52
N ALA A 13 -4.84 9.66 -13.55
CA ALA A 13 -4.72 8.29 -13.07
C ALA A 13 -4.87 8.16 -11.54
N ILE A 14 -5.01 9.27 -10.81
CA ILE A 14 -5.14 9.31 -9.35
C ILE A 14 -6.51 8.80 -8.87
N VAL A 15 -7.54 8.80 -9.72
CA VAL A 15 -8.91 8.42 -9.30
C VAL A 15 -9.22 6.92 -9.40
N ALA A 16 -8.47 6.15 -10.21
CA ALA A 16 -8.88 4.77 -10.53
C ALA A 16 -8.00 3.65 -9.96
N LEU A 17 -6.78 3.91 -9.48
CA LEU A 17 -5.83 2.81 -9.19
C LEU A 17 -4.94 3.13 -7.98
N CYS A 18 -5.53 3.38 -6.81
CA CYS A 18 -4.79 3.53 -5.56
C CYS A 18 -4.95 2.30 -4.64
N LEU A 19 -4.95 1.09 -5.21
CA LEU A 19 -4.86 -0.15 -4.43
C LEU A 19 -3.57 -0.26 -3.59
N GLY A 20 -2.61 0.61 -3.86
CA GLY A 20 -1.40 0.76 -3.07
C GLY A 20 -1.58 1.51 -1.75
N LEU A 21 -2.37 2.58 -1.68
CA LEU A 21 -2.54 3.36 -0.45
C LEU A 21 -3.27 2.54 0.64
N GLY A 22 -4.01 1.52 0.20
CA GLY A 22 -4.79 0.62 1.04
C GLY A 22 -4.02 -0.15 2.11
N LEU A 23 -2.71 -0.23 2.03
CA LEU A 23 -1.95 -0.98 3.04
C LEU A 23 -1.29 -0.04 4.06
N VAL A 24 -1.26 1.27 3.79
CA VAL A 24 -0.60 2.29 4.61
C VAL A 24 -1.34 2.58 5.92
N MET A 25 -2.67 2.50 5.95
CA MET A 25 -3.47 2.83 7.15
C MET A 25 -3.72 1.63 8.07
N MET A 26 -3.40 0.41 7.65
CA MET A 26 -3.44 -0.77 8.53
C MET A 26 -2.42 -0.71 9.69
N ALA A 27 -1.43 0.17 9.58
CA ALA A 27 -0.39 0.40 10.59
C ALA A 27 -0.87 1.21 11.82
N LEU A 28 -2.06 1.82 11.76
CA LEU A 28 -2.64 2.60 12.84
C LEU A 28 -3.98 1.95 13.24
N GLY A 29 -3.93 1.03 14.21
CA GLY A 29 -5.13 0.48 14.82
C GLY A 29 -6.05 1.58 15.39
N PRO A 30 -7.33 1.25 15.67
CA PRO A 30 -8.28 2.22 16.21
C PRO A 30 -7.84 2.60 17.63
N GLY A 31 -7.21 3.76 17.79
CA GLY A 31 -6.81 4.25 19.12
C GLY A 31 -5.74 5.33 19.19
N ARG A 32 -4.99 5.62 18.12
CA ARG A 32 -4.01 6.72 18.17
C ARG A 32 -4.69 8.07 17.93
N LYS A 33 -5.28 8.64 18.98
CA LYS A 33 -5.52 10.08 19.05
C LYS A 33 -4.16 10.77 18.96
N ILE A 34 -3.89 11.41 17.83
CA ILE A 34 -2.78 12.35 17.70
C ILE A 34 -3.11 13.48 18.67
N ALA A 35 -2.37 13.57 19.77
CA ALA A 35 -2.46 14.69 20.67
C ALA A 35 -1.99 15.94 19.91
N GLU A 36 -2.92 16.86 19.72
CA GLU A 36 -2.70 18.20 19.19
C GLU A 36 -1.72 18.95 20.11
N PRO A 37 -0.65 19.58 19.60
CA PRO A 37 0.23 20.39 20.43
C PRO A 37 -0.48 21.70 20.77
N ALA A 38 -0.84 21.84 22.04
CA ALA A 38 -1.38 23.07 22.59
C ALA A 38 -0.38 24.23 22.45
N HIS A 39 -0.94 25.37 22.07
CA HIS A 39 -0.31 26.68 21.92
C HIS A 39 0.77 27.01 22.98
N ILE A 40 1.95 27.40 22.48
CA ILE A 40 2.93 28.15 23.27
C ILE A 40 2.55 29.63 23.16
N ALA A 41 2.15 30.22 24.28
CA ALA A 41 2.12 31.66 24.48
C ALA A 41 3.26 32.07 25.41
N GLU A 42 3.86 33.20 25.09
CA GLU A 42 5.12 33.77 25.56
C GLU A 42 4.94 34.60 26.87
N PRO A 43 5.94 35.37 27.38
CA PRO A 43 6.62 35.11 28.65
C PRO A 43 6.41 36.19 29.73
N THR A 44 6.86 35.95 30.95
CA THR A 44 7.04 36.99 31.99
C THR A 44 8.27 36.72 32.87
N HIS A 45 9.27 37.61 32.78
CA HIS A 45 9.87 38.42 33.87
C HIS A 45 10.12 37.73 35.25
N ILE A 46 11.26 37.80 35.99
CA ILE A 46 12.41 38.72 36.11
C ILE A 46 13.56 38.00 36.88
N ALA A 47 14.80 38.41 36.58
CA ALA A 47 16.10 38.32 37.27
C ALA A 47 16.23 37.69 38.68
N GLU A 48 17.34 36.97 38.92
CA GLU A 48 18.45 37.47 39.76
C GLU A 48 19.74 36.65 39.54
N THR A 49 20.79 37.33 39.09
CA THR A 49 22.18 36.84 39.03
C THR A 49 22.81 36.84 40.42
N ARG A 50 23.43 35.72 40.82
CA ARG A 50 24.43 35.72 41.89
C ARG A 50 25.57 34.76 41.55
N GLU A 51 26.78 35.32 41.52
CA GLU A 51 28.06 34.67 41.25
C GLU A 51 28.44 33.59 42.27
N ALA A 52 29.34 32.71 41.80
CA ALA A 52 29.84 31.46 42.38
C ALA A 52 30.63 31.61 43.69
N PRO A 53 31.09 30.48 44.27
CA PRO A 53 32.49 30.16 44.02
C PRO A 53 32.77 28.69 43.67
N LEU A 54 33.85 28.53 42.89
CA LEU A 54 34.49 27.30 42.49
C LEU A 54 34.82 26.39 43.68
N ALA A 55 34.40 25.14 43.61
CA ALA A 55 34.96 24.04 44.37
C ALA A 55 35.34 22.92 43.40
N GLU A 56 36.64 22.76 43.25
CA GLU A 56 37.34 21.70 42.53
C GLU A 56 37.12 20.36 43.27
N ALA A 57 36.46 19.40 42.62
CA ALA A 57 36.36 18.04 43.11
C ALA A 57 36.34 17.04 41.94
N ALA A 58 37.49 16.38 41.80
CA ALA A 58 37.73 15.02 41.29
C ALA A 58 36.97 14.56 40.02
N SER A 59 37.75 14.35 38.96
CA SER A 59 37.37 13.56 37.80
C SER A 59 37.02 12.12 38.19
N GLU A 60 35.74 11.75 38.08
CA GLU A 60 35.34 10.36 37.87
C GLU A 60 35.49 10.03 36.38
N PRO A 61 36.06 8.87 36.02
CA PRO A 61 36.13 8.47 34.62
C PRO A 61 34.73 8.21 34.09
N ALA A 62 34.38 8.86 33.00
CA ALA A 62 33.13 8.64 32.28
C ALA A 62 32.99 7.14 31.94
N PRO A 63 31.85 6.50 32.21
CA PRO A 63 31.63 5.14 31.77
C PRO A 63 31.58 5.14 30.25
N GLU A 64 32.45 4.31 29.67
CA GLU A 64 32.45 3.91 28.27
C GLU A 64 31.01 3.56 27.82
N PRO A 65 30.57 3.97 26.62
CA PRO A 65 29.20 3.74 26.18
C PRO A 65 28.92 2.23 26.11
N ALA A 66 28.13 1.76 27.08
CA ALA A 66 27.70 0.39 27.15
C ALA A 66 26.90 0.00 25.89
N ASP A 67 27.36 -1.07 25.24
CA ASP A 67 26.65 -1.85 24.24
C ASP A 67 25.18 -2.06 24.66
N PRO A 68 24.18 -1.95 23.75
CA PRO A 68 22.78 -2.05 24.14
C PRO A 68 22.48 -3.43 24.73
N ARG A 69 22.17 -3.40 26.04
CA ARG A 69 21.95 -4.47 27.02
C ARG A 69 21.35 -5.80 26.49
N PRO A 70 21.82 -6.96 26.98
CA PRO A 70 21.23 -8.29 26.76
C PRO A 70 19.72 -8.43 27.10
N SER A 71 19.16 -7.54 27.93
CA SER A 71 17.79 -7.66 28.46
C SER A 71 16.68 -7.47 27.41
N ALA A 72 16.94 -6.77 26.32
CA ALA A 72 15.94 -6.54 25.25
C ALA A 72 15.96 -7.63 24.17
N ARG A 73 16.98 -8.48 24.12
CA ARG A 73 17.18 -9.49 23.05
C ARG A 73 16.26 -10.70 23.22
N ALA A 74 16.15 -11.24 24.43
CA ALA A 74 15.34 -12.44 24.68
C ALA A 74 13.82 -12.21 24.43
N PRO A 75 13.21 -11.08 24.86
CA PRO A 75 11.80 -10.80 24.54
C PRO A 75 11.53 -10.68 23.03
N ARG A 76 12.47 -10.12 22.26
CA ARG A 76 12.33 -10.01 20.79
C ARG A 76 12.42 -11.36 20.08
N LEU A 77 13.35 -12.23 20.48
CA LEU A 77 13.45 -13.58 19.92
C LEU A 77 12.16 -14.37 20.17
N ALA A 78 11.61 -14.31 21.39
CA ALA A 78 10.34 -14.94 21.71
C ALA A 78 9.17 -14.33 20.93
N ALA A 79 9.16 -13.00 20.71
CA ALA A 79 8.14 -12.35 19.89
C ALA A 79 8.21 -12.82 18.42
N ARG A 80 9.42 -12.93 17.87
CA ARG A 80 9.67 -13.44 16.52
C ARG A 80 9.14 -14.87 16.35
N GLU A 81 9.47 -15.78 17.27
CA GLU A 81 8.98 -17.16 17.22
C GLU A 81 7.45 -17.23 17.23
N ARG A 82 6.79 -16.44 18.08
CA ARG A 82 5.32 -16.38 18.12
C ARG A 82 4.72 -15.86 16.81
N ILE A 83 5.33 -14.87 16.19
CA ILE A 83 4.88 -14.33 14.89
C ILE A 83 5.00 -15.39 13.80
N GLU A 84 6.16 -16.05 13.71
CA GLU A 84 6.40 -17.10 12.73
C GLU A 84 5.45 -18.30 12.95
N GLN A 85 5.16 -18.68 14.19
CA GLN A 85 4.17 -19.70 14.53
C GLN A 85 2.75 -19.28 14.12
N ALA A 86 2.34 -18.05 14.41
CA ALA A 86 1.01 -17.55 14.04
C ALA A 86 0.83 -17.52 12.50
N ILE A 87 1.86 -17.10 11.77
CA ILE A 87 1.89 -17.15 10.29
C ILE A 87 1.76 -18.60 9.81
N ALA A 88 2.54 -19.53 10.38
CA ALA A 88 2.53 -20.93 9.98
C ALA A 88 1.18 -21.62 10.24
N ALA A 89 0.51 -21.23 11.33
CA ALA A 89 -0.81 -21.72 11.73
C ALA A 89 -1.96 -21.16 10.87
N THR A 90 -1.74 -20.09 10.09
CA THR A 90 -2.74 -19.50 9.20
C THR A 90 -2.55 -20.05 7.79
N GLU A 91 -3.39 -21.00 7.39
CA GLU A 91 -3.24 -21.73 6.13
C GLU A 91 -3.26 -20.80 4.91
N GLU A 92 -4.17 -19.83 4.90
CA GLU A 92 -4.39 -18.91 3.77
C GLU A 92 -3.14 -18.07 3.45
N TYR A 93 -2.40 -17.63 4.48
CA TYR A 93 -1.26 -16.73 4.30
C TYR A 93 0.09 -17.44 4.17
N ARG A 94 0.13 -18.76 4.42
CA ARG A 94 1.35 -19.56 4.36
C ARG A 94 2.08 -19.40 3.02
N SER A 95 1.34 -19.46 1.90
CA SER A 95 1.91 -19.36 0.55
C SER A 95 2.62 -18.02 0.32
N PHE A 96 1.98 -16.91 0.73
CA PHE A 96 2.57 -15.58 0.61
C PHE A 96 3.91 -15.48 1.35
N PHE A 97 3.94 -15.83 2.64
CA PHE A 97 5.15 -15.70 3.44
C PHE A 97 6.27 -16.66 3.02
N GLN A 98 5.91 -17.87 2.57
CA GLN A 98 6.89 -18.81 2.00
C GLN A 98 7.55 -18.24 0.75
N ARG A 99 6.75 -17.70 -0.17
CA ARG A 99 7.24 -17.08 -1.41
C ARG A 99 8.04 -15.82 -1.13
N MET A 100 7.61 -14.99 -0.18
CA MET A 100 8.33 -13.78 0.21
C MET A 100 9.71 -14.14 0.77
N ARG A 101 9.79 -15.15 1.64
CA ARG A 101 11.06 -15.64 2.18
C ARG A 101 11.99 -16.19 1.08
N GLN A 102 11.45 -16.81 0.04
CA GLN A 102 12.24 -17.37 -1.07
C GLN A 102 12.73 -16.30 -2.04
N ALA A 103 11.84 -15.39 -2.48
CA ALA A 103 12.16 -14.38 -3.49
C ALA A 103 12.85 -13.14 -2.89
N PHE A 104 12.52 -12.78 -1.64
CA PHE A 104 12.96 -11.56 -0.96
C PHE A 104 13.36 -11.85 0.50
N PRO A 105 14.39 -12.67 0.74
CA PRO A 105 14.76 -13.11 2.09
C PRO A 105 15.10 -11.94 3.03
N THR A 106 15.76 -10.89 2.51
CA THR A 106 16.10 -9.68 3.29
C THR A 106 14.84 -8.91 3.70
N ASP A 107 13.90 -8.70 2.79
CA ASP A 107 12.64 -8.00 3.08
C ASP A 107 11.77 -8.81 4.06
N TYR A 108 11.74 -10.13 3.91
CA TYR A 108 11.06 -11.02 4.86
C TYR A 108 11.66 -10.89 6.27
N ALA A 109 12.98 -11.01 6.40
CA ALA A 109 13.65 -10.88 7.69
C ALA A 109 13.43 -9.51 8.33
N ALA A 110 13.50 -8.43 7.55
CA ALA A 110 13.26 -7.07 8.03
C ALA A 110 11.81 -6.85 8.50
N ALA A 111 10.83 -7.43 7.80
CA ALA A 111 9.42 -7.39 8.21
C ALA A 111 9.21 -8.09 9.55
N ILE A 112 9.70 -9.33 9.68
CA ILE A 112 9.58 -10.12 10.92
C ILE A 112 10.27 -9.42 12.10
N GLU A 113 11.46 -8.85 11.89
CA GLU A 113 12.18 -8.11 12.94
C GLU A 113 11.38 -6.86 13.39
N THR A 114 10.80 -6.13 12.44
CA THR A 114 9.98 -4.96 12.78
C THR A 114 8.75 -5.36 13.60
N PHE A 115 8.05 -6.42 13.21
CA PHE A 115 6.90 -6.94 13.95
C PHE A 115 7.28 -7.39 15.36
N ALA A 116 8.42 -8.08 15.51
CA ALA A 116 8.93 -8.53 16.80
C ALA A 116 9.29 -7.34 17.71
N GLN A 117 9.92 -6.31 17.15
CA GLN A 117 10.26 -5.09 17.85
C GLN A 117 9.00 -4.37 18.35
N GLU A 118 8.02 -4.13 17.49
CA GLU A 118 6.76 -3.46 17.84
C GLU A 118 6.00 -4.23 18.94
N ARG A 119 5.91 -5.55 18.81
CA ARG A 119 5.25 -6.40 19.81
C ARG A 119 5.97 -6.39 21.15
N SER A 120 7.31 -6.34 21.16
CA SER A 120 8.10 -6.29 22.39
C SER A 120 7.91 -4.99 23.19
N VAL A 121 7.43 -3.92 22.54
CA VAL A 121 7.14 -2.62 23.16
C VAL A 121 5.65 -2.51 23.60
N GLY A 122 4.89 -3.62 23.54
CA GLY A 122 3.52 -3.70 24.04
C GLY A 122 2.43 -3.53 22.99
N ALA A 123 2.77 -3.58 21.69
CA ALA A 123 1.77 -3.65 20.62
C ALA A 123 1.19 -5.07 20.50
N ASP A 124 0.36 -5.47 21.48
CA ASP A 124 -0.19 -6.83 21.55
C ASP A 124 -1.41 -7.07 20.65
N THR A 125 -1.79 -6.07 19.83
CA THR A 125 -2.99 -6.07 18.99
C THR A 125 -2.75 -6.53 17.54
N ALA A 126 -1.51 -6.81 17.15
CA ALA A 126 -1.20 -7.20 15.78
C ALA A 126 -1.71 -8.62 15.46
N SER A 127 -2.59 -8.72 14.46
CA SER A 127 -3.14 -9.97 13.93
C SER A 127 -2.31 -10.50 12.74
N VAL A 128 -2.55 -11.74 12.34
CA VAL A 128 -1.95 -12.30 11.10
C VAL A 128 -2.38 -11.54 9.84
N ASP A 129 -3.58 -10.97 9.84
CA ASP A 129 -4.08 -10.10 8.77
C ASP A 129 -3.25 -8.81 8.68
N PHE A 130 -2.88 -8.24 9.83
CA PHE A 130 -1.97 -7.11 9.92
C PHE A 130 -0.58 -7.44 9.37
N TYR A 131 0.00 -8.59 9.75
CA TYR A 131 1.33 -8.98 9.26
C TYR A 131 1.36 -9.15 7.75
N LEU A 132 0.31 -9.73 7.16
CA LEU A 132 0.19 -9.84 5.70
C LEU A 132 0.16 -8.44 5.08
N ALA A 133 -0.77 -7.60 5.52
CA ALA A 133 -0.99 -6.29 4.93
C ALA A 133 0.26 -5.42 4.98
N GLU A 134 0.93 -5.38 6.13
CA GLU A 134 2.13 -4.58 6.33
C GLU A 134 3.33 -5.12 5.53
N SER A 135 3.42 -6.43 5.34
CA SER A 135 4.44 -7.04 4.47
C SER A 135 4.22 -6.67 3.01
N VAL A 136 2.98 -6.75 2.51
CA VAL A 136 2.64 -6.33 1.14
C VAL A 136 2.92 -4.84 0.95
N ARG A 137 2.58 -3.99 1.94
CA ARG A 137 2.89 -2.56 1.92
C ARG A 137 4.37 -2.30 1.72
N ARG A 138 5.21 -2.92 2.56
CA ARG A 138 6.67 -2.73 2.54
C ARG A 138 7.27 -3.19 1.23
N LEU A 139 6.84 -4.33 0.71
CA LEU A 139 7.28 -4.82 -0.60
C LEU A 139 6.89 -3.87 -1.73
N ARG A 140 5.66 -3.35 -1.72
CA ARG A 140 5.22 -2.37 -2.73
C ARG A 140 6.08 -1.11 -2.68
N GLN A 141 6.33 -0.56 -1.49
CA GLN A 141 7.11 0.68 -1.37
C GLN A 141 8.57 0.52 -1.77
N SER A 142 9.18 -0.61 -1.41
CA SER A 142 10.59 -0.87 -1.70
C SER A 142 10.83 -1.35 -3.13
N ARG A 143 9.90 -2.13 -3.69
CA ARG A 143 10.11 -2.94 -4.90
C ARG A 143 8.96 -2.90 -5.90
N GLY A 144 7.86 -2.21 -5.61
CA GLY A 144 6.64 -2.23 -6.41
C GLY A 144 6.86 -1.83 -7.88
N VAL A 145 7.83 -0.95 -8.14
CA VAL A 145 8.18 -0.54 -9.52
C VAL A 145 8.64 -1.71 -10.38
N LEU A 146 9.19 -2.78 -9.77
CA LEU A 146 9.61 -3.98 -10.49
C LEU A 146 8.42 -4.70 -11.11
N ALA A 147 7.24 -4.67 -10.48
CA ALA A 147 6.05 -5.36 -11.00
C ALA A 147 5.63 -4.84 -12.39
N ALA A 148 5.92 -3.58 -12.73
CA ALA A 148 5.67 -3.02 -14.06
C ALA A 148 6.52 -3.69 -15.16
N ARG A 149 7.56 -4.44 -14.78
CA ARG A 149 8.49 -5.18 -15.65
C ARG A 149 8.24 -6.69 -15.67
N ALA A 150 7.17 -7.16 -15.03
CA ALA A 150 6.79 -8.57 -14.97
C ALA A 150 6.44 -9.14 -16.35
N GLU A 151 6.34 -10.46 -16.45
CA GLU A 151 5.84 -11.14 -17.65
C GLU A 151 4.37 -10.78 -17.95
N PRO A 152 3.95 -10.80 -19.24
CA PRO A 152 2.59 -10.44 -19.65
C PRO A 152 1.46 -11.10 -18.85
N LEU A 153 1.51 -12.42 -18.70
CA LEU A 153 0.47 -13.19 -18.00
C LEU A 153 0.43 -12.86 -16.50
N VAL A 154 1.60 -12.66 -15.88
CA VAL A 154 1.69 -12.31 -14.46
C VAL A 154 1.12 -10.92 -14.22
N LEU A 155 1.48 -9.96 -15.07
CA LEU A 155 0.96 -8.60 -15.00
C LEU A 155 -0.55 -8.55 -15.24
N ALA A 156 -1.07 -9.31 -16.22
CA ALA A 156 -2.50 -9.41 -16.47
C ALA A 156 -3.26 -9.98 -15.26
N ARG A 157 -2.70 -11.00 -14.60
CA ARG A 157 -3.31 -11.62 -13.41
C ARG A 157 -3.49 -10.65 -12.26
N VAL A 158 -2.60 -9.66 -12.11
CA VAL A 158 -2.76 -8.58 -11.11
C VAL A 158 -4.09 -7.87 -11.33
N PHE A 159 -4.37 -7.40 -12.55
CA PHE A 159 -5.59 -6.63 -12.85
C PHE A 159 -6.85 -7.50 -12.83
N ASP A 160 -6.77 -8.76 -13.27
CA ASP A 160 -7.89 -9.69 -13.17
C ASP A 160 -8.31 -9.88 -11.70
N LEU A 161 -7.34 -10.09 -10.81
CA LEU A 161 -7.63 -10.30 -9.39
C LEU A 161 -8.10 -9.02 -8.69
N GLN A 162 -7.62 -7.85 -9.13
CA GLN A 162 -8.16 -6.56 -8.67
C GLN A 162 -9.65 -6.42 -9.02
N LEU A 163 -10.05 -6.83 -10.23
CA LEU A 163 -11.45 -6.82 -10.63
C LEU A 163 -12.29 -7.81 -9.80
N ASP A 164 -11.76 -8.99 -9.50
CA ASP A 164 -12.44 -9.98 -8.66
C ASP A 164 -12.64 -9.49 -7.22
N VAL A 165 -11.62 -8.86 -6.62
CA VAL A 165 -11.72 -8.22 -5.30
C VAL A 165 -12.73 -7.08 -5.33
N LEU A 166 -12.68 -6.20 -6.33
CA LEU A 166 -13.61 -5.10 -6.47
C LEU A 166 -15.06 -5.59 -6.60
N ARG A 167 -15.29 -6.67 -7.34
CA ARG A 167 -16.60 -7.32 -7.46
C ARG A 167 -17.07 -7.90 -6.13
N ALA A 168 -16.20 -8.61 -5.42
CA ALA A 168 -16.49 -9.18 -4.11
C ALA A 168 -16.88 -8.08 -3.09
N ILE A 169 -16.10 -7.01 -3.00
CA ILE A 169 -16.41 -5.86 -2.14
C ILE A 169 -17.75 -5.25 -2.55
N SER A 170 -17.96 -5.02 -3.85
CA SER A 170 -19.19 -4.40 -4.32
C SER A 170 -20.46 -5.19 -4.01
N ALA A 171 -20.36 -6.52 -3.89
CA ALA A 171 -21.50 -7.36 -3.55
C ALA A 171 -21.91 -7.18 -2.08
N GLU A 172 -20.96 -6.79 -1.22
CA GLU A 172 -21.19 -6.60 0.22
C GLU A 172 -21.45 -5.13 0.59
N ASN A 173 -20.66 -4.19 0.06
CA ASN A 173 -20.69 -2.79 0.45
C ASN A 173 -20.21 -1.86 -0.67
N LYS A 174 -21.13 -1.06 -1.24
CA LYS A 174 -20.82 -0.10 -2.32
C LYS A 174 -19.95 1.07 -1.88
N LYS A 175 -20.11 1.53 -0.63
CA LYS A 175 -19.27 2.57 -0.03
C LYS A 175 -17.84 2.08 0.11
N LEU A 176 -17.66 0.86 0.63
CA LEU A 176 -16.33 0.25 0.73
C LEU A 176 -15.71 0.03 -0.65
N CYS A 177 -16.50 -0.36 -1.65
CA CYS A 177 -16.03 -0.49 -3.04
C CYS A 177 -15.53 0.84 -3.61
N ALA A 178 -16.28 1.93 -3.39
CA ALA A 178 -15.86 3.27 -3.80
C ALA A 178 -14.59 3.69 -3.06
N ALA A 179 -14.54 3.51 -1.73
CA ALA A 179 -13.36 3.81 -0.92
C ALA A 179 -12.12 3.03 -1.39
N PHE A 180 -12.28 1.75 -1.71
CA PHE A 180 -11.20 0.87 -2.18
C PHE A 180 -10.56 1.35 -3.49
N LEU A 181 -11.33 1.94 -4.41
CA LEU A 181 -10.80 2.55 -5.65
C LEU A 181 -9.85 3.72 -5.35
N TYR A 182 -10.14 4.48 -4.29
CA TYR A 182 -9.30 5.58 -3.80
C TYR A 182 -8.21 5.12 -2.81
N GLY A 183 -8.06 3.82 -2.58
CA GLY A 183 -7.09 3.28 -1.61
C GLY A 183 -7.53 3.37 -0.16
N GLY A 184 -8.82 3.58 0.10
CA GLY A 184 -9.42 3.55 1.42
C GLY A 184 -9.44 2.14 2.00
N VAL A 185 -8.89 2.01 3.20
CA VAL A 185 -8.67 0.74 3.93
C VAL A 185 -8.89 0.91 5.41
N ASP A 186 -10.07 1.41 5.70
CA ASP A 186 -10.55 1.58 7.05
C ASP A 186 -10.93 0.22 7.68
N GLN A 187 -11.55 0.31 8.85
CA GLN A 187 -12.04 -0.85 9.59
C GLN A 187 -13.01 -1.72 8.77
N ASP A 188 -13.73 -1.16 7.80
CA ASP A 188 -14.65 -1.93 6.95
C ASP A 188 -13.85 -2.83 5.99
N PHE A 189 -12.74 -2.33 5.44
CA PHE A 189 -11.84 -3.15 4.63
C PHE A 189 -11.18 -4.25 5.46
N HIS A 190 -10.71 -3.96 6.68
CA HIS A 190 -10.18 -4.97 7.58
C HIS A 190 -11.20 -6.09 7.86
N SER A 191 -12.45 -5.71 8.10
CA SER A 191 -13.54 -6.65 8.36
C SER A 191 -13.85 -7.49 7.13
N PHE A 192 -13.83 -6.90 5.93
CA PHE A 192 -13.93 -7.63 4.66
C PHE A 192 -12.77 -8.62 4.50
N ALA A 193 -11.53 -8.18 4.69
CA ALA A 193 -10.33 -9.00 4.53
C ALA A 193 -10.33 -10.21 5.47
N ALA A 194 -10.71 -10.02 6.74
CA ALA A 194 -10.81 -11.10 7.71
C ALA A 194 -11.87 -12.15 7.33
N ARG A 195 -12.96 -11.77 6.64
CA ARG A 195 -13.98 -12.71 6.14
C ARG A 195 -13.61 -13.34 4.79
N ARG A 196 -12.69 -12.71 4.04
CA ARG A 196 -12.30 -13.10 2.68
C ARG A 196 -10.79 -13.41 2.59
N ARG A 197 -10.21 -14.00 3.64
CA ARG A 197 -8.76 -14.23 3.74
C ARG A 197 -8.16 -14.91 2.52
N ALA A 198 -8.82 -15.95 2.00
CA ALA A 198 -8.34 -16.64 0.79
C ALA A 198 -8.17 -15.70 -0.41
N LEU A 199 -9.15 -14.82 -0.66
CA LEU A 199 -9.12 -13.86 -1.77
C LEU A 199 -8.03 -12.78 -1.56
N VAL A 200 -7.91 -12.27 -0.33
CA VAL A 200 -6.87 -11.29 0.00
C VAL A 200 -5.47 -11.91 -0.04
N ALA A 201 -5.33 -13.15 0.41
CA ALA A 201 -4.09 -13.91 0.32
C ALA A 201 -3.66 -14.11 -1.14
N GLU A 202 -4.61 -14.47 -2.01
CA GLU A 202 -4.35 -14.61 -3.43
C GLU A 202 -3.89 -13.27 -4.03
N MET A 203 -4.53 -12.15 -3.65
CA MET A 203 -4.14 -10.82 -4.11
C MET A 203 -2.70 -10.48 -3.69
N ALA A 204 -2.34 -10.80 -2.45
CA ALA A 204 -0.98 -10.62 -1.96
C ALA A 204 0.04 -11.49 -2.70
N VAL A 205 -0.30 -12.75 -3.00
CA VAL A 205 0.58 -13.68 -3.74
C VAL A 205 0.80 -13.19 -5.17
N VAL A 206 -0.26 -12.80 -5.89
CA VAL A 206 -0.14 -12.31 -7.28
C VAL A 206 0.68 -11.02 -7.34
N GLY A 207 0.50 -10.10 -6.39
CA GLY A 207 1.34 -8.91 -6.31
C GLY A 207 2.83 -9.23 -6.07
N LEU A 208 3.11 -10.15 -5.15
CA LEU A 208 4.46 -10.64 -4.88
C LEU A 208 5.10 -11.33 -6.10
N GLU A 209 4.33 -12.17 -6.81
CA GLU A 209 4.77 -12.84 -8.04
C GLU A 209 5.09 -11.84 -9.14
N ALA A 210 4.32 -10.77 -9.28
CA ALA A 210 4.60 -9.71 -10.24
C ALA A 210 5.93 -9.01 -9.93
N ILE A 211 6.20 -8.66 -8.67
CA ILE A 211 7.48 -8.07 -8.26
C ILE A 211 8.64 -9.03 -8.55
N ALA A 212 8.49 -10.31 -8.19
CA ALA A 212 9.52 -11.33 -8.41
C ALA A 212 9.79 -11.58 -9.91
N SER A 213 8.73 -11.70 -10.72
CA SER A 213 8.82 -11.81 -12.18
C SER A 213 9.51 -10.59 -12.77
N GLY A 214 9.15 -9.39 -12.32
CA GLY A 214 9.76 -8.14 -12.76
C GLY A 214 11.25 -8.03 -12.46
N GLN A 215 11.67 -8.48 -11.28
CA GLN A 215 13.08 -8.57 -10.92
C GLN A 215 13.86 -9.53 -11.82
N ALA A 216 13.28 -10.70 -12.10
CA ALA A 216 13.94 -11.75 -12.87
C ALA A 216 13.97 -11.45 -14.39
N LYS A 217 12.91 -10.84 -14.92
CA LYS A 217 12.67 -10.74 -16.37
C LYS A 217 13.00 -9.36 -16.93
N GLN A 218 12.82 -8.30 -16.14
CA GLN A 218 13.14 -6.92 -16.50
C GLN A 218 12.61 -6.52 -17.88
N LEU A 219 11.37 -6.89 -18.20
CA LEU A 219 10.79 -6.56 -19.50
C LEU A 219 10.56 -5.06 -19.60
N GLU A 220 11.22 -4.43 -20.57
CA GLU A 220 11.01 -3.03 -20.91
C GLU A 220 9.71 -2.88 -21.72
N ARG A 221 8.88 -1.92 -21.32
CA ARG A 221 7.62 -1.59 -21.99
C ARG A 221 7.71 -0.14 -22.45
N SER A 222 7.29 0.13 -23.67
CA SER A 222 7.10 1.52 -24.09
C SER A 222 5.95 2.15 -23.30
N ALA A 223 6.06 3.45 -23.06
CA ALA A 223 4.97 4.21 -22.46
C ALA A 223 3.71 4.15 -23.35
N PRO A 224 2.50 4.15 -22.76
CA PRO A 224 1.27 4.27 -23.53
C PRO A 224 1.27 5.53 -24.40
N SER A 225 0.81 5.39 -25.65
CA SER A 225 0.62 6.51 -26.57
C SER A 225 -0.76 7.16 -26.37
N GLU A 226 -1.00 8.31 -27.00
CA GLU A 226 -2.36 8.87 -27.04
C GLU A 226 -3.36 7.95 -27.73
N GLU A 227 -2.91 7.13 -28.71
CA GLU A 227 -3.78 6.16 -29.38
C GLU A 227 -4.23 5.05 -28.43
N ASP A 228 -3.37 4.65 -27.49
CA ASP A 228 -3.71 3.67 -26.47
C ASP A 228 -4.84 4.18 -25.56
N PHE A 229 -4.76 5.45 -25.14
CA PHE A 229 -5.81 6.07 -24.34
C PHE A 229 -7.09 6.32 -25.14
N ARG A 230 -7.00 6.68 -26.43
CA ARG A 230 -8.18 6.75 -27.31
C ARG A 230 -8.86 5.39 -27.47
N ALA A 231 -8.09 4.31 -27.56
CA ALA A 231 -8.64 2.95 -27.59
C ALA A 231 -9.38 2.61 -26.29
N LEU A 232 -8.84 3.00 -25.13
CA LEU A 232 -9.50 2.85 -23.85
C LEU A 232 -10.78 3.69 -23.74
N GLU A 233 -10.74 4.98 -24.11
CA GLU A 233 -11.92 5.86 -24.16
C GLU A 233 -13.03 5.26 -25.04
N LYS A 234 -12.68 4.78 -26.23
CA LYS A 234 -13.63 4.08 -27.13
C LYS A 234 -14.20 2.81 -26.47
N ALA A 235 -13.38 2.03 -25.78
CA ALA A 235 -13.82 0.82 -25.09
C ALA A 235 -14.77 1.11 -23.91
N LEU A 236 -14.57 2.23 -23.21
CA LEU A 236 -15.45 2.73 -22.15
C LEU A 236 -16.77 3.26 -22.73
N ALA A 237 -16.73 4.06 -23.79
CA ALA A 237 -17.92 4.56 -24.48
C ALA A 237 -18.78 3.42 -25.05
N ALA A 238 -18.14 2.38 -25.61
CA ALA A 238 -18.84 1.17 -26.07
C ALA A 238 -19.54 0.39 -24.95
N ARG A 239 -19.19 0.64 -23.68
CA ARG A 239 -19.86 0.09 -22.48
C ARG A 239 -20.90 1.05 -21.90
N GLY A 240 -21.23 2.12 -22.61
CA GLY A 240 -22.28 3.07 -22.24
C GLY A 240 -21.82 4.19 -21.32
N LEU A 241 -20.51 4.37 -21.09
CA LEU A 241 -20.02 5.51 -20.33
C LEU A 241 -20.14 6.80 -21.15
N ARG A 242 -20.58 7.86 -20.48
CA ARG A 242 -20.69 9.21 -21.04
C ARG A 242 -19.42 10.01 -20.75
N LYS A 243 -19.24 11.11 -21.49
CA LYS A 243 -18.06 11.97 -21.36
C LYS A 243 -17.67 12.33 -19.91
N PRO A 244 -18.58 12.79 -19.02
CA PRO A 244 -18.19 13.11 -17.65
C PRO A 244 -17.67 11.92 -16.85
N GLU A 245 -18.16 10.71 -17.15
CA GLU A 245 -17.76 9.47 -16.49
C GLU A 245 -16.38 9.00 -17.00
N ILE A 246 -16.15 9.14 -18.30
CA ILE A 246 -14.84 8.87 -18.92
C ILE A 246 -13.79 9.86 -18.43
N ASP A 247 -14.10 11.16 -18.46
CA ASP A 247 -13.23 12.23 -17.96
C ASP A 247 -12.88 12.00 -16.46
N SER A 248 -13.81 11.51 -15.63
CA SER A 248 -13.49 11.17 -14.23
C SER A 248 -12.53 9.99 -14.06
N LEU A 249 -12.56 9.02 -14.99
CA LEU A 249 -11.73 7.81 -14.91
C LEU A 249 -10.34 8.00 -15.53
N LEU A 250 -10.24 8.81 -16.59
CA LEU A 250 -9.00 8.98 -17.36
C LEU A 250 -8.27 10.28 -17.02
N ASP A 251 -9.01 11.37 -16.77
CA ASP A 251 -8.44 12.69 -16.51
C ASP A 251 -8.50 13.07 -15.03
N GLY A 252 -9.07 12.21 -14.17
CA GLY A 252 -9.25 12.46 -12.73
C GLY A 252 -10.09 13.70 -12.42
N LYS A 253 -10.92 14.13 -13.38
CA LYS A 253 -11.83 15.25 -13.18
C LYS A 253 -12.96 14.83 -12.25
N THR A 254 -13.02 15.44 -11.07
CA THR A 254 -14.15 15.26 -10.17
C THR A 254 -15.39 15.92 -10.76
N PRO A 255 -16.49 15.18 -11.00
CA PRO A 255 -17.73 15.77 -11.47
C PRO A 255 -18.35 16.67 -10.40
N ASP A 256 -19.10 17.69 -10.83
CA ASP A 256 -19.91 18.54 -9.97
C ASP A 256 -21.40 18.43 -10.39
N PRO A 257 -22.27 17.83 -9.56
CA PRO A 257 -21.98 17.23 -8.24
C PRO A 257 -21.18 15.91 -8.34
N PRO A 258 -20.48 15.50 -7.27
CA PRO A 258 -19.77 14.22 -7.22
C PRO A 258 -20.68 13.02 -7.48
N PHE A 259 -20.13 11.96 -8.07
CA PHE A 259 -20.85 10.69 -8.21
C PHE A 259 -21.05 10.03 -6.84
N ASP A 260 -22.20 9.40 -6.64
CA ASP A 260 -22.44 8.57 -5.45
C ASP A 260 -21.54 7.32 -5.43
N ASP A 261 -21.45 6.67 -4.27
CA ASP A 261 -20.60 5.48 -4.06
C ASP A 261 -20.97 4.32 -5.01
N LYS A 262 -22.27 4.16 -5.30
CA LYS A 262 -22.76 3.09 -6.17
C LYS A 262 -22.28 3.31 -7.60
N LYS A 263 -22.38 4.54 -8.10
CA LYS A 263 -21.92 4.94 -9.43
C LYS A 263 -20.39 4.84 -9.50
N THR A 264 -19.68 5.35 -8.50
CA THR A 264 -18.20 5.28 -8.43
C THR A 264 -17.70 3.83 -8.49
N CYS A 265 -18.28 2.95 -7.67
CA CYS A 265 -17.96 1.53 -7.68
C CYS A 265 -18.22 0.88 -9.05
N ALA A 266 -19.35 1.18 -9.70
CA ALA A 266 -19.69 0.65 -11.02
C ALA A 266 -18.75 1.14 -12.13
N LEU A 267 -18.32 2.41 -12.04
CA LEU A 267 -17.34 2.98 -12.97
C LEU A 267 -15.98 2.29 -12.86
N GLY A 268 -15.49 2.04 -11.65
CA GLY A 268 -14.24 1.30 -11.43
C GLY A 268 -14.27 -0.13 -11.99
N GLN A 269 -15.39 -0.84 -11.82
CA GLN A 269 -15.57 -2.18 -12.42
C GLN A 269 -15.57 -2.11 -13.94
N THR A 270 -16.32 -1.16 -14.52
CA THR A 270 -16.39 -0.99 -15.97
C THR A 270 -15.02 -0.62 -16.56
N TYR A 271 -14.24 0.17 -15.83
CA TYR A 271 -12.87 0.54 -16.21
C TYR A 271 -11.93 -0.66 -16.31
N LEU A 272 -11.87 -1.50 -15.27
CA LEU A 272 -11.05 -2.71 -15.29
C LEU A 272 -11.52 -3.72 -16.35
N GLU A 273 -12.83 -3.83 -16.57
CA GLU A 273 -13.40 -4.66 -17.64
C GLU A 273 -13.08 -4.15 -19.04
N ALA A 274 -13.06 -2.82 -19.24
CA ALA A 274 -12.67 -2.19 -20.49
C ALA A 274 -11.19 -2.42 -20.76
N LEU A 275 -10.32 -2.20 -19.77
CA LEU A 275 -8.88 -2.47 -19.87
C LEU A 275 -8.61 -3.93 -20.24
N ARG A 276 -9.27 -4.88 -19.56
CA ARG A 276 -9.08 -6.31 -19.81
C ARG A 276 -9.41 -6.70 -21.26
N ALA A 277 -10.36 -6.02 -21.89
CA ALA A 277 -10.80 -6.29 -23.26
C ALA A 277 -9.99 -5.59 -24.36
N LEU A 278 -9.03 -4.72 -24.01
CA LEU A 278 -8.15 -4.10 -24.99
C LEU A 278 -7.20 -5.14 -25.63
N PRO A 279 -6.73 -4.90 -26.87
CA PRO A 279 -5.63 -5.66 -27.45
C PRO A 279 -4.44 -5.74 -26.49
N GLU A 280 -3.87 -6.93 -26.34
CA GLU A 280 -2.85 -7.19 -25.32
C GLU A 280 -1.68 -6.19 -25.32
N PRO A 281 -1.09 -5.80 -26.47
CA PRO A 281 0.00 -4.82 -26.47
C PRO A 281 -0.40 -3.47 -25.87
N ILE A 282 -1.63 -3.01 -26.14
CA ILE A 282 -2.17 -1.75 -25.60
C ILE A 282 -2.38 -1.90 -24.09
N ARG A 283 -3.07 -2.98 -23.70
CA ARG A 283 -3.38 -3.30 -22.30
C ARG A 283 -2.13 -3.37 -21.44
N LEU A 284 -1.08 -4.06 -21.90
CA LEU A 284 0.16 -4.25 -21.14
C LEU A 284 0.95 -2.96 -20.95
N ARG A 285 0.93 -2.02 -21.91
CA ARG A 285 1.53 -0.69 -21.73
C ARG A 285 0.80 0.08 -20.64
N ILE A 286 -0.53 0.09 -20.68
CA ILE A 286 -1.36 0.78 -19.68
C ILE A 286 -1.19 0.14 -18.30
N TYR A 287 -1.16 -1.19 -18.22
CA TYR A 287 -0.89 -1.93 -16.98
C TYR A 287 0.49 -1.60 -16.40
N GLY A 288 1.53 -1.55 -17.24
CA GLY A 288 2.87 -1.17 -16.81
C GLY A 288 2.91 0.23 -16.19
N LEU A 289 2.34 1.22 -16.90
CA LEU A 289 2.24 2.59 -16.39
C LEU A 289 1.47 2.66 -15.07
N ALA A 290 0.31 2.00 -15.00
CA ALA A 290 -0.52 1.96 -13.80
C ALA A 290 0.25 1.40 -12.59
N VAL A 291 0.96 0.28 -12.76
CA VAL A 291 1.75 -0.34 -11.68
C VAL A 291 2.92 0.54 -11.27
N GLU A 292 3.58 1.21 -12.22
CA GLU A 292 4.66 2.16 -11.92
C GLU A 292 4.16 3.36 -11.10
N LEU A 293 3.01 3.93 -11.47
CA LEU A 293 2.38 5.01 -10.71
C LEU A 293 1.98 4.55 -9.30
N MET A 294 1.34 3.38 -9.20
CA MET A 294 0.97 2.76 -7.92
C MET A 294 2.16 2.49 -7.00
N ALA A 295 3.36 2.26 -7.54
CA ALA A 295 4.54 2.02 -6.72
C ALA A 295 5.16 3.31 -6.16
N ARG A 296 4.90 4.46 -6.80
CA ARG A 296 5.49 5.76 -6.46
C ARG A 296 4.60 6.63 -5.55
N SER A 297 3.32 6.28 -5.44
CA SER A 297 2.34 6.88 -4.52
C SER A 297 2.31 6.20 -3.15
#